data_AF-A0A356TC36-F1
#
_entry.id   AF-A0A356TC36-F1
#
_cell.length_a   1.000
_cell.length_b   1.000
_cell.length_c   1.000
_cell.angle_alpha   90.00
_cell.angle_beta   90.00
_cell.angle_gamma   90.00
#
_symmetry.space_group_name_H-M   'P 1'
#
loop_
_entity.id
_entity.type
_entity.pdbx_description
1 polymer ?
#
loop_
_entity_poly.entity_id
_entity_poly.type
_entity_poly.pdbx_seq_one_letter_code
_entity_poly.pdbx_strand_id
1 'polypeptide(L)'
;MIPWDRRDVVATGATILYGTSFETGDVGRAATFERPIDEYFVGAPDEALRRAGLQQDIIERYAPPNTNSSAAGWGLETTGRTSAPIVDGRPVRRPIPMGLPRIERSALDRLVGHLERVEARLHPTGHEGWGSNSWAVMGSATPDGASLLAGDGHLQLSVPALFWQYGLDTELMGDENPQRLMGATIAGLPALGVGTNGRVAWTQTAFFADVTDWYAEEIVLDDDGVPAFSRFEGEDRPLVRVDETFEIRDVPELDSVGRTEELARFVTFDGRFITSIEGRSVTEDEPLGPGEFRVNLMGDWIVPGDQDEDGVISAISFYYGPFDGGTLLRAFRGFADADNVEDFRQSMRHFIGYGGSMMAADADGSVLYSAYHAVPCRDHLPRDPGTNVWVEGADPRRLIDGTRFGAWSLPLDAQGRVDEAAAAAGGPTGC
;
A
#
# COMPACT_ATOMS: atom_id res chain seq x y z
N MET A 1 -10.55 -17.48 27.23
CA MET A 1 -9.87 -17.32 25.93
C MET A 1 -10.87 -17.67 24.86
N ILE A 2 -11.04 -16.80 23.87
CA ILE A 2 -11.76 -17.14 22.64
C ILE A 2 -10.91 -18.18 21.91
N PRO A 3 -11.50 -19.26 21.35
CA PRO A 3 -10.73 -20.23 20.56
C PRO A 3 -10.03 -19.53 19.39
N TRP A 4 -8.71 -19.69 19.28
CA TRP A 4 -7.96 -19.23 18.11
C TRP A 4 -8.21 -20.19 16.95
N ASP A 5 -8.79 -19.68 15.86
CA ASP A 5 -9.12 -20.47 14.68
C ASP A 5 -8.36 -20.01 13.43
N ARG A 6 -8.70 -20.58 12.27
CA ARG A 6 -8.02 -20.27 11.01
C ARG A 6 -8.26 -18.83 10.54
N ARG A 7 -9.41 -18.25 10.88
CA ARG A 7 -9.75 -16.86 10.54
C ARG A 7 -8.85 -15.89 11.28
N ASP A 8 -8.49 -16.19 12.53
CA ASP A 8 -7.55 -15.36 13.30
C ASP A 8 -6.15 -15.33 12.68
N VAL A 9 -5.68 -16.47 12.15
CA VAL A 9 -4.41 -16.54 11.40
C VAL A 9 -4.48 -15.72 10.11
N VAL A 10 -5.58 -15.82 9.37
CA VAL A 10 -5.79 -15.04 8.14
C VAL A 10 -5.87 -13.54 8.45
N ALA A 11 -6.58 -13.16 9.51
CA ALA A 11 -6.67 -11.79 9.97
C ALA A 11 -5.29 -11.23 10.35
N THR A 12 -4.49 -12.01 11.09
CA THR A 12 -3.10 -11.63 11.44
C THR A 12 -2.26 -11.39 10.18
N GLY A 13 -2.35 -12.29 9.19
CA GLY A 13 -1.65 -12.14 7.91
C GLY A 13 -2.10 -10.90 7.13
N ALA A 14 -3.40 -10.61 7.11
CA ALA A 14 -3.96 -9.42 6.48
C ALA A 14 -3.50 -8.13 7.18
N THR A 15 -3.48 -8.11 8.52
CA THR A 15 -2.95 -6.99 9.30
C THR A 15 -1.47 -6.73 9.01
N ILE A 16 -0.66 -7.78 8.83
CA ILE A 16 0.75 -7.63 8.46
C ILE A 16 0.91 -7.06 7.06
N LEU A 17 0.14 -7.54 6.07
CA LEU A 17 0.16 -6.97 4.73
C LEU A 17 -0.18 -5.48 4.79
N TYR A 18 -1.32 -5.15 5.40
CA TYR A 18 -1.76 -3.77 5.58
C TYR A 18 -0.69 -2.89 6.24
N GLY A 19 -0.16 -3.32 7.39
CA GLY A 19 0.85 -2.55 8.13
C GLY A 19 2.22 -2.47 7.47
N THR A 20 2.49 -3.26 6.42
CA THR A 20 3.77 -3.20 5.70
C THR A 20 3.69 -2.38 4.41
N SER A 21 2.52 -2.27 3.77
CA SER A 21 2.42 -1.73 2.42
C SER A 21 1.26 -0.78 2.14
N PHE A 22 0.26 -0.69 3.02
CA PHE A 22 -0.76 0.34 2.88
C PHE A 22 -0.13 1.71 3.09
N GLU A 23 -0.37 2.63 2.17
CA GLU A 23 0.16 3.99 2.24
C GLU A 23 -0.94 5.01 1.96
N THR A 24 -0.70 6.22 2.43
CA THR A 24 -1.65 7.34 2.35
C THR A 24 -0.99 8.59 1.77
N GLY A 25 0.20 8.44 1.17
CA GLY A 25 1.03 9.54 0.74
C GLY A 25 0.36 10.36 -0.35
N ASP A 26 -0.45 9.74 -1.20
CA ASP A 26 -1.18 10.40 -2.28
C ASP A 26 -2.17 11.44 -1.77
N VAL A 27 -2.88 11.14 -0.68
CA VAL A 27 -3.85 12.06 -0.06
C VAL A 27 -3.14 13.29 0.47
N GLY A 28 -2.03 13.11 1.20
CA GLY A 28 -1.24 14.22 1.72
C GLY A 28 -0.60 15.06 0.60
N ARG A 29 -0.11 14.40 -0.45
CA ARG A 29 0.40 15.08 -1.66
C ARG A 29 -0.71 15.88 -2.34
N ALA A 30 -1.89 15.29 -2.53
CA ALA A 30 -3.05 15.94 -3.12
C ALA A 30 -3.46 17.19 -2.34
N ALA A 31 -3.61 17.09 -1.02
CA ALA A 31 -3.91 18.23 -0.15
C ALA A 31 -2.84 19.34 -0.23
N THR A 32 -1.57 18.95 -0.34
CA THR A 32 -0.46 19.89 -0.54
C THR A 32 -0.61 20.61 -1.90
N PHE A 33 -0.90 19.90 -2.98
CA PHE A 33 -1.01 20.52 -4.31
C PHE A 33 -2.29 21.35 -4.52
N GLU A 34 -3.37 21.06 -3.78
CA GLU A 34 -4.62 21.85 -3.80
C GLU A 34 -4.58 23.13 -2.97
N ARG A 35 -3.57 23.26 -2.11
CA ARG A 35 -3.41 24.50 -1.37
C ARG A 35 -2.92 25.59 -2.31
N PRO A 36 -3.62 26.75 -2.39
CA PRO A 36 -3.16 27.86 -3.23
C PRO A 36 -1.72 28.22 -2.91
N ILE A 37 -0.90 28.41 -3.95
CA ILE A 37 0.54 28.67 -3.75
C ILE A 37 0.78 29.91 -2.89
N ASP A 38 -0.14 30.88 -2.94
CA ASP A 38 -0.13 32.11 -2.16
C ASP A 38 -0.42 31.91 -0.66
N GLU A 39 -0.89 30.74 -0.25
CA GLU A 39 -1.04 30.39 1.16
C GLU A 39 0.21 29.74 1.75
N TYR A 40 1.17 29.33 0.90
CA TYR A 40 2.43 28.78 1.38
C TYR A 40 3.35 29.89 1.92
N PHE A 41 4.09 29.54 2.97
CA PHE A 41 5.13 30.39 3.58
C PHE A 41 4.65 31.75 4.10
N VAL A 42 3.34 31.95 4.28
CA VAL A 42 2.79 33.19 4.86
C VAL A 42 3.46 33.47 6.21
N GLY A 43 4.12 34.62 6.32
CA GLY A 43 4.85 35.05 7.52
C GLY A 43 6.24 34.44 7.70
N ALA A 44 6.72 33.62 6.77
CA ALA A 44 8.08 33.08 6.80
C ALA A 44 9.12 34.08 6.24
N PRO A 45 10.38 34.04 6.68
CA PRO A 45 11.46 34.80 6.05
C PRO A 45 11.58 34.45 4.56
N ASP A 46 11.75 35.48 3.72
CA ASP A 46 11.87 35.35 2.27
C ASP A 46 10.66 34.66 1.60
N GLU A 47 9.45 34.87 2.14
CA GLU A 47 8.17 34.32 1.64
C GLU A 47 8.06 34.31 0.10
N ALA A 48 8.32 35.45 -0.55
CA ALA A 48 8.24 35.54 -2.01
C ALA A 48 9.27 34.66 -2.73
N LEU A 49 10.50 34.56 -2.21
CA LEU A 49 11.53 33.69 -2.78
C LEU A 49 11.21 32.21 -2.54
N ARG A 50 10.65 31.87 -1.36
CA ARG A 50 10.22 30.50 -1.04
C ARG A 50 9.07 30.06 -1.95
N ARG A 51 8.08 30.91 -2.19
CA ARG A 51 6.99 30.64 -3.15
C ARG A 51 7.52 30.50 -4.57
N ALA A 52 8.40 31.41 -5.01
CA ALA A 52 9.02 31.31 -6.33
C ALA A 52 9.84 30.02 -6.49
N GLY A 53 10.55 29.59 -5.44
CA GLY A 53 11.28 28.32 -5.41
C GLY A 53 10.35 27.11 -5.46
N LEU A 54 9.26 27.09 -4.67
CA LEU A 54 8.24 26.03 -4.72
C LEU A 54 7.65 25.89 -6.13
N GLN A 55 7.23 27.01 -6.73
CA GLN A 55 6.71 27.03 -8.10
C GLN A 55 7.75 26.52 -9.09
N GLN A 56 8.96 27.09 -9.07
CA GLN A 56 9.97 26.78 -10.06
C GLN A 56 10.52 25.36 -9.93
N ASP A 57 10.88 24.94 -8.72
CA ASP A 57 11.72 23.77 -8.49
C ASP A 57 10.90 22.50 -8.20
N ILE A 58 9.67 22.64 -7.68
CA ILE A 58 8.80 21.50 -7.37
C ILE A 58 7.67 21.36 -8.40
N ILE A 59 7.01 22.45 -8.77
CA ILE A 59 5.82 22.41 -9.66
C ILE A 59 6.22 22.44 -11.15
N GLU A 60 7.08 23.39 -11.54
CA GLU A 60 7.45 23.61 -12.95
C GLU A 60 8.64 22.77 -13.43
N ARG A 61 9.51 22.32 -12.51
CA ARG A 61 10.75 21.59 -12.82
C ARG A 61 10.90 20.32 -12.00
N TYR A 62 9.96 19.40 -12.15
CA TYR A 62 10.20 18.05 -11.64
C TYR A 62 11.30 17.36 -12.46
N ALA A 63 12.48 17.22 -11.85
CA ALA A 63 13.56 16.37 -12.33
C ALA A 63 14.10 15.54 -11.16
N PRO A 64 14.48 14.27 -11.35
CA PRO A 64 15.16 13.51 -10.31
C PRO A 64 16.37 14.31 -9.81
N PRO A 65 16.57 14.44 -8.48
CA PRO A 65 17.68 15.22 -7.93
C PRO A 65 19.05 14.68 -8.39
N ASN A 66 19.12 13.39 -8.77
CA ASN A 66 20.26 12.78 -9.44
C ASN A 66 19.82 12.09 -10.73
N THR A 67 20.57 12.30 -11.81
CA THR A 67 20.39 11.60 -13.11
C THR A 67 21.02 10.21 -13.14
N ASN A 68 21.47 9.70 -11.98
CA ASN A 68 22.10 8.40 -11.83
C ASN A 68 21.15 7.44 -11.10
N SER A 69 20.88 6.28 -11.70
CA SER A 69 20.32 5.11 -11.01
C SER A 69 21.43 4.36 -10.28
N SER A 70 21.11 3.80 -9.11
CA SER A 70 22.01 2.90 -8.36
C SER A 70 22.18 1.52 -9.01
N ALA A 71 21.43 1.20 -10.07
CA ALA A 71 21.58 -0.07 -10.78
C ALA A 71 21.25 0.07 -12.28
N ALA A 72 22.25 -0.22 -13.12
CA ALA A 72 22.01 -0.76 -14.45
C ALA A 72 22.12 -2.28 -14.35
N GLY A 73 21.16 -3.03 -14.91
CA GLY A 73 21.24 -4.49 -15.02
C GLY A 73 20.68 -5.27 -13.82
N TRP A 74 19.42 -5.04 -13.45
CA TRP A 74 18.69 -5.97 -12.60
C TRP A 74 18.32 -7.22 -13.43
N GLY A 75 18.88 -8.36 -13.05
CA GLY A 75 18.77 -9.63 -13.77
C GLY A 75 20.15 -10.22 -14.08
N LEU A 76 20.31 -11.53 -13.84
CA LEU A 76 21.56 -12.28 -14.05
C LEU A 76 22.04 -12.31 -15.52
N GLU A 77 21.30 -11.71 -16.47
CA GLU A 77 21.56 -11.83 -17.90
C GLU A 77 22.19 -10.60 -18.58
N THR A 78 22.30 -9.44 -17.93
CA THR A 78 22.81 -8.23 -18.59
C THR A 78 24.01 -7.62 -17.87
N THR A 79 25.16 -8.29 -17.93
CA THR A 79 26.47 -7.67 -17.67
C THR A 79 26.89 -6.81 -18.86
N GLY A 80 26.16 -5.71 -19.09
CA GLY A 80 26.53 -4.68 -20.05
C GLY A 80 26.72 -3.35 -19.33
N ARG A 81 27.95 -2.81 -19.34
CA ARG A 81 28.19 -1.42 -18.91
C ARG A 81 27.47 -0.49 -19.89
N THR A 82 26.32 0.03 -19.51
CA THR A 82 25.76 1.23 -20.13
C THR A 82 26.05 2.43 -19.24
N SER A 83 27.20 3.07 -19.46
CA SER A 83 27.45 4.44 -19.03
C SER A 83 26.76 5.40 -20.02
N ALA A 84 25.44 5.29 -20.16
CA ALA A 84 24.65 6.25 -20.90
C ALA A 84 24.00 7.20 -19.88
N PRO A 85 24.36 8.49 -19.84
CA PRO A 85 23.54 9.47 -19.13
C PRO A 85 22.15 9.42 -19.79
N ILE A 86 21.11 9.15 -19.01
CA ILE A 86 19.73 9.00 -19.52
C ILE A 86 19.23 10.30 -20.17
N VAL A 87 19.86 11.45 -19.89
CA VAL A 87 19.53 12.73 -20.51
C VAL A 87 20.82 13.49 -20.84
N ASP A 88 21.16 13.57 -22.12
CA ASP A 88 22.10 14.57 -22.62
C ASP A 88 21.31 15.88 -22.83
N GLY A 89 21.40 16.81 -21.87
CA GLY A 89 20.68 18.09 -21.92
C GLY A 89 20.14 18.54 -20.58
N ARG A 90 19.93 19.86 -20.43
CA ARG A 90 19.26 20.45 -19.26
C ARG A 90 17.95 19.71 -18.98
N PRO A 91 17.58 19.43 -17.72
CA PRO A 91 16.32 18.76 -17.41
C PRO A 91 15.19 19.48 -18.13
N VAL A 92 14.47 18.73 -18.97
CA VAL A 92 13.30 19.24 -19.68
C VAL A 92 12.34 19.77 -18.61
N ARG A 93 11.88 21.02 -18.73
CA ARG A 93 10.78 21.52 -17.91
C ARG A 93 9.59 20.61 -18.17
N ARG A 94 9.25 19.78 -17.20
CA ARG A 94 8.07 18.94 -17.20
C ARG A 94 7.15 19.52 -16.13
N PRO A 95 6.30 20.49 -16.48
CA PRO A 95 5.33 20.99 -15.51
C PRO A 95 4.48 19.81 -15.05
N ILE A 96 4.28 19.70 -13.74
CA ILE A 96 3.29 18.77 -13.23
C ILE A 96 1.92 19.33 -13.63
N PRO A 97 1.01 18.55 -14.25
CA PRO A 97 -0.34 19.01 -14.51
C PRO A 97 -0.94 19.56 -13.21
N MET A 98 -1.45 20.79 -13.29
CA MET A 98 -2.13 21.45 -12.19
C MET A 98 -3.62 21.25 -12.41
N GLY A 99 -4.34 20.82 -11.37
CA GLY A 99 -5.74 20.43 -11.41
C GLY A 99 -5.89 19.02 -10.85
N LEU A 100 -6.36 18.90 -9.60
CA LEU A 100 -6.99 17.66 -9.17
C LEU A 100 -8.36 17.52 -9.84
N PRO A 101 -8.88 16.29 -9.91
CA PRO A 101 -10.32 16.11 -10.05
C PRO A 101 -11.03 16.88 -8.92
N ARG A 102 -12.22 17.42 -9.18
CA ARG A 102 -12.92 18.29 -8.23
C ARG A 102 -13.22 17.53 -6.95
N ILE A 103 -12.61 17.96 -5.85
CA ILE A 103 -12.86 17.46 -4.51
C ILE A 103 -13.17 18.65 -3.61
N GLU A 104 -14.29 18.58 -2.91
CA GLU A 104 -14.64 19.55 -1.89
C GLU A 104 -13.62 19.49 -0.75
N ARG A 105 -13.17 20.69 -0.34
CA ARG A 105 -12.02 20.85 0.55
C ARG A 105 -12.22 20.17 1.90
N SER A 106 -13.41 20.28 2.50
CA SER A 106 -13.70 19.70 3.81
C SER A 106 -13.66 18.17 3.77
N ALA A 107 -14.06 17.52 2.66
CA ALA A 107 -13.93 16.08 2.47
C ALA A 107 -12.47 15.63 2.49
N LEU A 108 -11.58 16.37 1.81
CA LEU A 108 -10.14 16.11 1.82
C LEU A 108 -9.50 16.39 3.19
N ASP A 109 -9.81 17.53 3.79
CA ASP A 109 -9.25 17.95 5.09
C ASP A 109 -9.65 16.98 6.21
N ARG A 110 -10.90 16.47 6.20
CA ARG A 110 -11.35 15.41 7.14
C ARG A 110 -10.49 14.16 7.00
N LEU A 111 -10.31 13.68 5.77
CA LEU A 111 -9.54 12.48 5.50
C LEU A 111 -8.07 12.66 5.92
N VAL A 112 -7.42 13.76 5.52
CA VAL A 112 -6.04 14.08 5.93
C VAL A 112 -5.94 14.08 7.46
N GLY A 113 -6.83 14.80 8.14
CA GLY A 113 -6.84 14.86 9.59
C GLY A 113 -7.07 13.50 10.24
N HIS A 114 -7.90 12.63 9.66
CA HIS A 114 -8.10 11.27 10.14
C HIS A 114 -6.82 10.44 10.01
N LEU A 115 -6.22 10.44 8.82
CA LEU A 115 -5.01 9.65 8.53
C LEU A 115 -3.83 10.10 9.40
N GLU A 116 -3.67 11.40 9.64
CA GLU A 116 -2.67 11.93 10.58
C GLU A 116 -2.90 11.46 12.02
N ARG A 117 -4.16 11.39 12.48
CA ARG A 117 -4.49 10.85 13.82
C ARG A 117 -4.17 9.36 13.92
N VAL A 118 -4.45 8.59 12.88
CA VAL A 118 -4.12 7.16 12.81
C VAL A 118 -2.60 6.98 12.86
N GLU A 119 -1.86 7.70 12.02
CA GLU A 119 -0.39 7.65 11.98
C GLU A 119 0.20 8.02 13.35
N ALA A 120 -0.25 9.11 13.97
CA ALA A 120 0.21 9.52 15.29
C ALA A 120 -0.11 8.49 16.39
N ARG A 121 -1.20 7.72 16.24
CA ARG A 121 -1.58 6.66 17.18
C ARG A 121 -0.73 5.40 17.00
N LEU A 122 -0.43 5.02 15.75
CA LEU A 122 0.35 3.83 15.43
C LEU A 122 1.86 4.07 15.60
N HIS A 123 2.32 5.30 15.37
CA HIS A 123 3.72 5.71 15.40
C HIS A 123 3.92 6.93 16.32
N PRO A 124 3.68 6.82 17.63
CA PRO A 124 3.71 7.95 18.57
C PRO A 124 5.08 8.64 18.71
N THR A 125 6.15 7.97 18.28
CA THR A 125 7.53 8.49 18.24
C THR A 125 8.01 8.74 16.80
N GLY A 126 7.10 8.74 15.83
CA GLY A 126 7.43 8.76 14.40
C GLY A 126 8.27 7.54 14.00
N HIS A 127 9.24 7.77 13.10
CA HIS A 127 10.11 6.73 12.52
C HIS A 127 11.43 6.50 13.29
N GLU A 128 11.57 7.01 14.52
CA GLU A 128 12.79 6.78 15.31
C GLU A 128 13.00 5.28 15.60
N GLY A 129 14.17 4.75 15.25
CA GLY A 129 14.51 3.33 15.47
C GLY A 129 13.95 2.36 14.43
N TRP A 130 13.38 2.88 13.33
CA TRP A 130 12.94 2.09 12.19
C TRP A 130 14.04 1.98 11.15
N GLY A 131 14.20 0.79 10.58
CA GLY A 131 15.22 0.50 9.59
C GLY A 131 15.41 -0.99 9.44
N SER A 132 16.21 -1.43 8.47
CA SER A 132 16.65 -2.82 8.39
C SER A 132 17.87 -2.88 7.50
N ASN A 133 18.81 -3.74 7.85
CA ASN A 133 19.93 -4.08 6.98
C ASN A 133 19.87 -5.56 6.61
N SER A 134 20.48 -5.89 5.47
CA SER A 134 20.63 -7.25 4.99
C SER A 134 21.89 -7.34 4.13
N TRP A 135 22.73 -8.34 4.42
CA TRP A 135 23.93 -8.66 3.64
C TRP A 135 23.95 -10.13 3.24
N ALA A 136 24.25 -10.39 1.96
CA ALA A 136 24.49 -11.73 1.46
C ALA A 136 25.87 -11.81 0.78
N VAL A 137 26.55 -12.94 0.94
CA VAL A 137 27.84 -13.22 0.30
C VAL A 137 27.70 -14.52 -0.49
N MET A 138 27.95 -14.45 -1.80
CA MET A 138 27.94 -15.62 -2.66
C MET A 138 29.08 -16.58 -2.32
N GLY A 139 28.87 -17.87 -2.58
CA GLY A 139 29.85 -18.93 -2.38
C GLY A 139 31.17 -18.70 -3.11
N SER A 140 31.14 -18.02 -4.27
CA SER A 140 32.36 -17.65 -5.00
C SER A 140 33.28 -16.70 -4.24
N ALA A 141 32.79 -16.07 -3.17
CA ALA A 141 33.53 -15.16 -2.30
C ALA A 141 33.82 -15.74 -0.90
N THR A 142 33.50 -17.01 -0.65
CA THR A 142 33.75 -17.70 0.62
C THR A 142 34.77 -18.83 0.46
N PRO A 143 35.51 -19.21 1.53
CA PRO A 143 36.55 -20.23 1.43
C PRO A 143 36.05 -21.66 1.16
N ASP A 144 34.82 -21.97 1.56
CA ASP A 144 34.20 -23.30 1.47
C ASP A 144 33.14 -23.40 0.37
N GLY A 145 32.86 -22.31 -0.34
CA GLY A 145 31.86 -22.26 -1.41
C GLY A 145 30.42 -22.11 -0.92
N ALA A 146 30.17 -22.07 0.40
CA ALA A 146 28.83 -21.85 0.95
C ALA A 146 28.50 -20.35 0.97
N SER A 147 27.23 -19.99 0.80
CA SER A 147 26.79 -18.60 0.92
C SER A 147 26.66 -18.18 2.38
N LEU A 148 26.72 -16.87 2.63
CA LEU A 148 26.46 -16.28 3.96
C LEU A 148 25.30 -15.30 3.87
N LEU A 149 24.47 -15.26 4.91
CA LEU A 149 23.36 -14.33 5.05
C LEU A 149 23.39 -13.69 6.45
N ALA A 150 23.22 -12.37 6.51
CA ALA A 150 23.00 -11.65 7.75
C ALA A 150 21.83 -10.69 7.60
N GLY A 151 20.86 -10.78 8.52
CA GLY A 151 19.73 -9.86 8.65
C GLY A 151 19.83 -9.08 9.96
N ASP A 152 19.56 -7.79 9.91
CA ASP A 152 19.61 -6.88 11.05
C ASP A 152 18.41 -5.91 10.97
N GLY A 153 17.24 -6.41 11.38
CA GLY A 153 15.99 -5.66 11.37
C GLY A 153 15.89 -4.70 12.55
N HIS A 154 15.48 -3.45 12.30
CA HIS A 154 15.31 -2.42 13.33
C HIS A 154 13.84 -2.06 13.44
N LEU A 155 13.25 -2.45 14.57
CA LEU A 155 11.92 -2.03 14.98
C LEU A 155 11.99 -1.59 16.44
N GLN A 156 11.00 -0.80 16.84
CA GLN A 156 10.87 -0.40 18.23
C GLN A 156 10.56 -1.60 19.12
N LEU A 157 11.15 -1.58 20.31
CA LEU A 157 10.85 -2.57 21.34
C LEU A 157 9.45 -2.30 21.90
N SER A 158 8.60 -3.31 21.84
CA SER A 158 7.23 -3.28 22.37
C SER A 158 7.02 -4.36 23.42
N VAL A 159 5.96 -4.22 24.23
CA VAL A 159 5.52 -5.25 25.18
C VAL A 159 4.05 -5.58 24.87
N PRO A 160 3.73 -6.80 24.41
CA PRO A 160 4.65 -7.91 24.13
C PRO A 160 5.57 -7.61 22.93
N ALA A 161 6.70 -8.32 22.85
CA ALA A 161 7.60 -8.22 21.69
C ALA A 161 6.87 -8.63 20.41
N LEU A 162 7.11 -7.88 19.33
CA LEU A 162 6.53 -8.18 18.01
C LEU A 162 7.07 -9.51 17.46
N PHE A 163 8.40 -9.68 17.49
CA PHE A 163 9.07 -10.89 17.02
C PHE A 163 9.34 -11.88 18.15
N TRP A 164 9.01 -13.14 17.89
CA TRP A 164 9.25 -14.29 18.75
C TRP A 164 10.13 -15.29 18.04
N GLN A 165 11.19 -15.74 18.71
CA GLN A 165 12.06 -16.77 18.18
C GLN A 165 11.51 -18.16 18.48
N TYR A 166 11.56 -19.04 17.49
CA TYR A 166 11.31 -20.46 17.71
C TYR A 166 12.19 -21.34 16.81
N GLY A 167 12.36 -22.57 17.26
CA GLY A 167 12.88 -23.68 16.47
C GLY A 167 11.81 -24.78 16.38
N LEU A 168 11.60 -25.32 15.19
CA LEU A 168 10.69 -26.44 14.94
C LEU A 168 11.46 -27.56 14.26
N ASP A 169 11.33 -28.77 14.76
CA ASP A 169 11.78 -29.98 14.08
C ASP A 169 10.61 -30.97 14.05
N THR A 170 9.98 -31.13 12.89
CA THR A 170 8.79 -32.00 12.76
C THR A 170 9.17 -33.49 12.73
N GLU A 171 10.45 -33.83 12.58
CA GLU A 171 10.94 -35.21 12.77
C GLU A 171 10.66 -35.69 14.20
N LEU A 172 10.88 -34.82 15.19
CA LEU A 172 10.58 -35.09 16.60
C LEU A 172 9.08 -35.27 16.88
N MET A 173 8.24 -34.90 15.91
CA MET A 173 6.79 -35.04 15.95
C MET A 173 6.27 -36.21 15.11
N GLY A 174 7.17 -36.99 14.48
CA GLY A 174 6.82 -38.17 13.67
C GLY A 174 6.38 -37.85 12.24
N ASP A 175 6.76 -36.68 11.71
CA ASP A 175 6.49 -36.31 10.32
C ASP A 175 7.35 -37.14 9.35
N GLU A 176 6.73 -37.65 8.28
CA GLU A 176 7.42 -38.41 7.23
C GLU A 176 8.24 -37.51 6.31
N ASN A 177 7.92 -36.21 6.25
CA ASN A 177 8.67 -35.20 5.51
C ASN A 177 9.12 -34.09 6.48
N PRO A 178 10.18 -34.34 7.26
CA PRO A 178 10.54 -33.47 8.37
C PRO A 178 10.95 -32.08 7.91
N GLN A 179 10.39 -31.07 8.57
CA GLN A 179 10.80 -29.68 8.45
C GLN A 179 11.64 -29.30 9.66
N ARG A 180 12.77 -28.66 9.40
CA ARG A 180 13.60 -28.02 10.43
C ARG A 180 13.58 -26.53 10.17
N LEU A 181 13.05 -25.75 11.10
CA LEU A 181 12.93 -24.31 11.00
C LEU A 181 13.57 -23.67 12.21
N MET A 182 14.31 -22.59 12.02
CA MET A 182 14.84 -21.77 13.11
C MET A 182 14.85 -20.31 12.69
N GLY A 183 14.29 -19.44 13.53
CA GLY A 183 14.25 -18.02 13.23
C GLY A 183 13.27 -17.25 14.11
N ALA A 184 12.73 -16.16 13.56
CA ALA A 184 11.74 -15.32 14.21
C ALA A 184 10.43 -15.24 13.42
N THR A 185 9.33 -15.14 14.15
CA THR A 185 7.97 -14.98 13.63
C THR A 185 7.21 -13.89 14.39
N ILE A 186 6.06 -13.51 13.87
CA ILE A 186 5.07 -12.70 14.59
C ILE A 186 4.11 -13.66 15.30
N ALA A 187 3.78 -13.35 16.55
CA ALA A 187 2.86 -14.18 17.34
C ALA A 187 1.53 -14.40 16.60
N GLY A 188 1.07 -15.65 16.54
CA GLY A 188 -0.15 -16.02 15.82
C GLY A 188 0.06 -16.50 14.38
N LEU A 189 1.24 -16.29 13.79
CA LEU A 189 1.58 -16.82 12.46
C LEU A 189 2.33 -18.16 12.55
N PRO A 190 1.88 -19.21 11.82
CA PRO A 190 2.54 -20.51 11.78
C PRO A 190 3.69 -20.57 10.75
N ALA A 191 4.45 -19.48 10.58
CA ALA A 191 5.54 -19.43 9.63
C ALA A 191 6.65 -18.45 10.04
N LEU A 192 7.88 -18.66 9.56
CA LEU A 192 9.01 -17.77 9.86
C LEU A 192 9.02 -16.58 8.90
N GLY A 193 9.05 -15.36 9.47
CA GLY A 193 9.29 -14.14 8.69
C GLY A 193 10.76 -14.02 8.29
N VAL A 194 11.66 -14.36 9.21
CA VAL A 194 13.11 -14.43 8.99
C VAL A 194 13.68 -15.67 9.65
N GLY A 195 14.67 -16.30 9.04
CA GLY A 195 15.27 -17.52 9.59
C GLY A 195 15.87 -18.43 8.53
N THR A 196 15.85 -19.73 8.81
CA THR A 196 16.35 -20.76 7.91
C THR A 196 15.56 -22.05 8.07
N ASN A 197 15.49 -22.82 6.98
CA ASN A 197 15.02 -24.20 7.00
C ASN A 197 16.17 -25.25 7.04
N GLY A 198 17.40 -24.79 7.27
CA GLY A 198 18.63 -25.59 7.25
C GLY A 198 19.25 -25.79 5.87
N ARG A 199 18.54 -25.45 4.78
CA ARG A 199 19.04 -25.48 3.39
C ARG A 199 19.14 -24.09 2.78
N VAL A 200 18.11 -23.28 3.03
CA VAL A 200 18.00 -21.88 2.65
C VAL A 200 17.85 -21.04 3.92
N ALA A 201 18.55 -19.91 3.97
CA ALA A 201 18.34 -18.85 4.94
C ALA A 201 17.69 -17.65 4.26
N TRP A 202 16.83 -16.92 4.96
CA TRP A 202 16.21 -15.70 4.46
C TRP A 202 16.04 -14.64 5.53
N THR A 203 16.04 -13.39 5.08
CA THR A 203 15.77 -12.19 5.85
C THR A 203 15.01 -11.19 4.98
N GLN A 204 14.50 -10.14 5.58
CA GLN A 204 13.73 -9.10 4.91
C GLN A 204 14.15 -7.69 5.35
N THR A 205 13.91 -6.71 4.49
CA THR A 205 14.06 -5.27 4.79
C THR A 205 12.85 -4.50 4.25
N ALA A 206 12.68 -3.24 4.64
CA ALA A 206 11.63 -2.41 4.08
C ALA A 206 11.92 -2.01 2.61
N PHE A 207 10.93 -2.11 1.74
CA PHE A 207 11.00 -1.66 0.33
C PHE A 207 10.02 -0.51 0.07
N PHE A 208 8.89 -0.46 0.80
CA PHE A 208 7.82 0.52 0.64
C PHE A 208 7.28 0.55 -0.80
N ALA A 209 6.77 -0.60 -1.25
CA ALA A 209 6.13 -0.71 -2.56
C ALA A 209 4.87 0.17 -2.62
N ASP A 210 4.72 0.90 -3.72
CA ASP A 210 3.54 1.71 -3.99
C ASP A 210 2.43 0.83 -4.60
N VAL A 211 1.52 0.36 -3.74
CA VAL A 211 0.47 -0.65 -4.04
C VAL A 211 -0.93 -0.18 -3.67
N THR A 212 -1.06 1.11 -3.35
CA THR A 212 -2.33 1.77 -3.03
C THR A 212 -2.51 2.89 -4.05
N ASP A 213 -3.72 3.01 -4.60
CA ASP A 213 -4.09 4.15 -5.44
C ASP A 213 -5.29 4.85 -4.80
N TRP A 214 -5.27 6.19 -4.78
CA TRP A 214 -6.35 7.00 -4.25
C TRP A 214 -7.08 7.72 -5.38
N TYR A 215 -8.40 7.84 -5.28
CA TYR A 215 -9.24 8.37 -6.33
C TYR A 215 -10.17 9.46 -5.80
N ALA A 216 -10.43 10.43 -6.65
CA ALA A 216 -11.50 11.39 -6.50
C ALA A 216 -12.72 10.92 -7.30
N GLU A 217 -13.85 10.80 -6.62
CA GLU A 217 -15.09 10.26 -7.15
C GLU A 217 -16.17 11.33 -7.19
N GLU A 218 -17.16 11.15 -8.07
CA GLU A 218 -18.43 11.87 -8.01
C GLU A 218 -19.54 10.88 -7.64
N ILE A 219 -20.29 11.19 -6.58
CA ILE A 219 -21.32 10.32 -6.01
C ILE A 219 -22.71 10.85 -6.36
N VAL A 220 -23.61 9.92 -6.67
CA VAL A 220 -25.04 10.19 -6.83
C VAL A 220 -25.77 9.52 -5.68
N LEU A 221 -26.56 10.32 -4.95
CA LEU A 221 -27.43 9.85 -3.88
C LEU A 221 -28.77 9.38 -4.45
N ASP A 222 -29.43 8.45 -3.76
CA ASP A 222 -30.84 8.13 -4.02
C ASP A 222 -31.79 9.14 -3.35
N ASP A 223 -33.10 8.91 -3.50
CA ASP A 223 -34.15 9.79 -2.96
C ASP A 223 -34.13 9.87 -1.42
N ASP A 224 -33.49 8.91 -0.74
CA ASP A 224 -33.33 8.86 0.72
C ASP A 224 -31.97 9.43 1.18
N GLY A 225 -31.17 9.97 0.26
CA GLY A 225 -29.85 10.55 0.54
C GLY A 225 -28.73 9.53 0.65
N VAL A 226 -28.98 8.25 0.36
CA VAL A 226 -27.98 7.18 0.46
C VAL A 226 -27.06 7.22 -0.76
N PRO A 227 -25.72 7.12 -0.60
CA PRO A 227 -24.82 6.91 -1.74
C PRO A 227 -25.23 5.68 -2.55
N ALA A 228 -25.68 5.89 -3.79
CA ALA A 228 -26.23 4.84 -4.63
C ALA A 228 -25.38 4.54 -5.86
N PHE A 229 -24.75 5.56 -6.44
CA PHE A 229 -23.90 5.41 -7.64
C PHE A 229 -22.62 6.24 -7.54
N SER A 230 -21.58 5.82 -8.26
CA SER A 230 -20.44 6.65 -8.62
C SER A 230 -20.47 6.93 -10.13
N ARG A 231 -20.12 8.14 -10.55
CA ARG A 231 -19.99 8.48 -11.97
C ARG A 231 -18.72 7.86 -12.54
N PHE A 232 -18.82 7.22 -13.70
CA PHE A 232 -17.67 6.68 -14.42
C PHE A 232 -17.92 6.71 -15.93
N GLU A 233 -17.00 7.32 -16.69
CA GLU A 233 -17.07 7.50 -18.13
C GLU A 233 -18.40 8.10 -18.62
N GLY A 234 -19.02 8.96 -17.79
CA GLY A 234 -20.29 9.61 -18.06
C GLY A 234 -21.54 8.79 -17.71
N GLU A 235 -21.37 7.60 -17.12
CA GLU A 235 -22.46 6.72 -16.67
C GLU A 235 -22.51 6.60 -15.14
N ASP A 236 -23.71 6.43 -14.59
CA ASP A 236 -23.89 6.14 -13.16
C ASP A 236 -23.69 4.63 -12.93
N ARG A 237 -22.64 4.28 -12.18
CA ARG A 237 -22.28 2.90 -11.84
C ARG A 237 -22.67 2.61 -10.39
N PRO A 238 -23.35 1.50 -10.10
CA PRO A 238 -23.88 1.26 -8.77
C PRO A 238 -22.76 1.08 -7.74
N LEU A 239 -22.94 1.69 -6.57
CA LEU A 239 -22.14 1.41 -5.38
C LEU A 239 -22.63 0.11 -4.74
N VAL A 240 -21.70 -0.65 -4.17
CA VAL A 240 -21.99 -1.80 -3.33
C VAL A 240 -21.97 -1.35 -1.88
N ARG A 241 -23.14 -1.38 -1.23
CA ARG A 241 -23.26 -1.19 0.22
C ARG A 241 -22.95 -2.50 0.95
N VAL A 242 -22.08 -2.42 1.95
CA VAL A 242 -21.73 -3.50 2.87
C VAL A 242 -22.02 -3.02 4.28
N ASP A 243 -23.02 -3.58 4.93
CA ASP A 243 -23.30 -3.32 6.35
C ASP A 243 -22.38 -4.19 7.20
N GLU A 244 -21.58 -3.55 8.05
CA GLU A 244 -20.59 -4.18 8.93
C GLU A 244 -21.04 -4.07 10.40
N THR A 245 -21.11 -5.22 11.07
CA THR A 245 -21.48 -5.31 12.48
C THR A 245 -20.24 -5.40 13.36
N PHE A 246 -20.12 -4.49 14.32
CA PHE A 246 -19.05 -4.46 15.32
C PHE A 246 -19.61 -4.70 16.72
N GLU A 247 -19.15 -5.77 17.35
CA GLU A 247 -19.46 -6.09 18.74
C GLU A 247 -18.43 -5.46 19.67
N ILE A 248 -18.79 -4.34 20.29
CA ILE A 248 -17.94 -3.61 21.22
C ILE A 248 -18.20 -4.13 22.63
N ARG A 249 -17.12 -4.54 23.29
CA ARG A 249 -17.20 -5.14 24.62
C ARG A 249 -17.30 -4.08 25.71
N ASP A 250 -18.11 -4.38 26.73
CA ASP A 250 -18.10 -3.65 27.99
C ASP A 250 -16.79 -3.94 28.75
N VAL A 251 -15.92 -2.93 28.86
CA VAL A 251 -14.64 -3.00 29.57
C VAL A 251 -14.51 -1.74 30.42
N PRO A 252 -14.99 -1.77 31.69
CA PRO A 252 -14.99 -0.60 32.57
C PRO A 252 -13.60 0.00 32.78
N GLU A 253 -12.54 -0.81 32.80
CA GLU A 253 -11.16 -0.33 32.98
C GLU A 253 -10.64 0.51 31.79
N LEU A 254 -11.31 0.41 30.63
CA LEU A 254 -11.02 1.19 29.44
C LEU A 254 -12.11 2.25 29.16
N ASP A 255 -13.01 2.49 30.12
CA ASP A 255 -14.22 3.29 29.94
C ASP A 255 -15.04 2.87 28.71
N SER A 256 -14.97 1.59 28.35
CA SER A 256 -15.65 1.04 27.17
C SER A 256 -17.02 0.52 27.56
N VAL A 257 -18.07 1.05 26.92
CA VAL A 257 -19.45 0.61 27.11
C VAL A 257 -19.83 -0.41 26.04
N GLY A 258 -20.34 -1.56 26.47
CA GLY A 258 -20.75 -2.63 25.58
C GLY A 258 -21.90 -2.23 24.66
N ARG A 259 -21.74 -2.44 23.36
CA ARG A 259 -22.74 -2.12 22.33
C ARG A 259 -22.46 -2.86 21.02
N THR A 260 -23.49 -3.00 20.20
CA THR A 260 -23.35 -3.40 18.79
C THR A 260 -23.42 -2.13 17.94
N GLU A 261 -22.44 -1.92 17.08
CA GLU A 261 -22.46 -0.87 16.06
C GLU A 261 -22.69 -1.49 14.68
N GLU A 262 -23.55 -0.87 13.88
CA GLU A 262 -23.80 -1.24 12.48
C GLU A 262 -23.36 -0.07 11.61
N LEU A 263 -22.30 -0.26 10.83
CA LEU A 263 -21.72 0.77 9.98
C LEU A 263 -21.83 0.35 8.51
N ALA A 264 -22.36 1.25 7.67
CA ALA A 264 -22.42 1.03 6.23
C ALA A 264 -21.12 1.48 5.57
N ARG A 265 -20.46 0.56 4.86
CA ARG A 265 -19.35 0.85 3.95
C ARG A 265 -19.83 0.83 2.51
N PHE A 266 -19.28 1.70 1.68
CA PHE A 266 -19.60 1.78 0.26
C PHE A 266 -18.36 1.48 -0.59
N VAL A 267 -18.56 0.69 -1.65
CA VAL A 267 -17.51 0.26 -2.58
C VAL A 267 -17.95 0.58 -4.01
N THR A 268 -17.05 1.10 -4.84
CA THR A 268 -17.32 1.33 -6.26
C THR A 268 -17.49 0.01 -7.02
N PHE A 269 -18.03 0.09 -8.24
CA PHE A 269 -18.27 -1.07 -9.10
C PHE A 269 -17.02 -1.92 -9.42
N ASP A 270 -15.83 -1.34 -9.25
CA ASP A 270 -14.51 -1.94 -9.48
C ASP A 270 -13.70 -2.12 -8.19
N GLY A 271 -14.35 -2.06 -7.01
CA GLY A 271 -13.74 -2.50 -5.76
C GLY A 271 -13.05 -1.44 -4.92
N ARG A 272 -13.15 -0.14 -5.26
CA ARG A 272 -12.53 0.95 -4.50
C ARG A 272 -13.39 1.34 -3.30
N PHE A 273 -12.77 1.54 -2.15
CA PHE A 273 -13.47 1.78 -0.88
C PHE A 273 -13.66 3.27 -0.67
N ILE A 274 -14.91 3.73 -0.49
CA ILE A 274 -15.18 5.14 -0.17
C ILE A 274 -14.74 5.41 1.28
N THR A 275 -13.88 6.42 1.45
CA THR A 275 -13.27 6.79 2.75
C THR A 275 -13.63 8.17 3.25
N SER A 276 -14.04 9.05 2.35
CA SER A 276 -14.55 10.38 2.68
C SER A 276 -15.55 10.79 1.62
N ILE A 277 -16.55 11.57 2.01
CA ILE A 277 -17.56 12.12 1.11
C ILE A 277 -17.84 13.55 1.51
N GLU A 278 -18.11 14.37 0.52
CA GLU A 278 -18.63 15.71 0.69
C GLU A 278 -19.99 15.68 1.41
N GLY A 279 -20.15 16.61 2.34
CA GLY A 279 -21.33 16.67 3.16
C GLY A 279 -21.12 17.41 4.46
N ARG A 280 -22.22 17.58 5.16
CA ARG A 280 -22.26 18.26 6.45
C ARG A 280 -21.84 17.30 7.54
N SER A 281 -20.82 17.67 8.31
CA SER A 281 -20.45 16.94 9.53
C SER A 281 -21.58 17.04 10.55
N VAL A 282 -21.93 15.90 11.15
CA VAL A 282 -22.98 15.78 12.16
C VAL A 282 -22.50 14.94 13.34
N THR A 283 -23.32 14.85 14.39
CA THR A 283 -23.08 13.87 15.47
C THR A 283 -23.89 12.58 15.25
N GLU A 284 -23.48 11.50 15.93
CA GLU A 284 -24.17 10.21 15.90
C GLU A 284 -25.63 10.28 16.40
N ASP A 285 -25.95 11.23 17.29
CA ASP A 285 -27.30 11.36 17.84
C ASP A 285 -28.09 12.52 17.21
N GLU A 286 -27.51 13.22 16.22
CA GLU A 286 -28.17 14.34 15.57
C GLU A 286 -29.44 13.89 14.85
N PRO A 287 -30.60 14.58 15.03
CA PRO A 287 -31.80 14.28 14.27
C PRO A 287 -31.61 14.61 12.79
N LEU A 288 -32.00 13.69 11.91
CA LEU A 288 -31.93 13.87 10.46
C LEU A 288 -33.22 14.47 9.90
N GLY A 289 -33.09 15.33 8.90
CA GLY A 289 -34.19 15.85 8.10
C GLY A 289 -34.77 14.81 7.13
N PRO A 290 -35.90 15.11 6.48
CA PRO A 290 -36.45 14.25 5.43
C PRO A 290 -35.46 14.08 4.27
N GLY A 291 -35.22 12.84 3.83
CA GLY A 291 -34.29 12.52 2.73
C GLY A 291 -32.81 12.66 3.11
N GLU A 292 -32.49 12.83 4.39
CA GLU A 292 -31.11 12.79 4.86
C GLU A 292 -30.73 11.38 5.32
N PHE A 293 -29.59 10.90 4.84
CA PHE A 293 -28.93 9.70 5.32
C PHE A 293 -27.63 10.10 6.02
N ARG A 294 -27.32 9.44 7.14
CA ARG A 294 -26.05 9.62 7.83
C ARG A 294 -25.15 8.41 7.62
N VAL A 295 -23.92 8.65 7.19
CA VAL A 295 -22.88 7.65 7.02
C VAL A 295 -21.73 7.90 7.99
N ASN A 296 -21.10 6.82 8.46
CA ASN A 296 -19.83 6.87 9.16
C ASN A 296 -18.72 6.48 8.16
N LEU A 297 -17.83 7.41 7.84
CA LEU A 297 -16.66 7.11 7.03
C LEU A 297 -15.41 7.37 7.86
N MET A 298 -14.69 6.29 8.19
CA MET A 298 -13.49 6.34 9.04
C MET A 298 -13.71 7.09 10.37
N GLY A 299 -14.87 6.94 11.00
CA GLY A 299 -15.19 7.59 12.28
C GLY A 299 -15.77 9.00 12.15
N ASP A 300 -15.81 9.59 10.96
CA ASP A 300 -16.49 10.87 10.72
C ASP A 300 -17.95 10.62 10.33
N TRP A 301 -18.87 11.22 11.09
CA TRP A 301 -20.30 11.16 10.83
C TRP A 301 -20.72 12.29 9.89
N ILE A 302 -21.24 11.93 8.72
CA ILE A 302 -21.50 12.87 7.61
C ILE A 302 -22.91 12.64 7.08
N VAL A 303 -23.65 13.72 6.82
CA VAL A 303 -24.82 13.71 5.93
C VAL A 303 -24.33 14.11 4.53
N PRO A 304 -24.27 13.19 3.56
CA PRO A 304 -23.76 13.50 2.22
C PRO A 304 -24.59 14.58 1.53
N GLY A 305 -23.92 15.44 0.78
CA GLY A 305 -24.59 16.48 0.00
C GLY A 305 -23.62 17.56 -0.48
N ASP A 306 -23.97 18.18 -1.60
CA ASP A 306 -23.20 19.24 -2.26
C ASP A 306 -23.13 20.49 -1.34
N GLN A 307 -21.95 20.76 -0.79
CA GLN A 307 -21.70 21.85 0.16
C GLN A 307 -21.20 23.12 -0.52
N ASP A 308 -20.52 23.00 -1.67
CA ASP A 308 -19.95 24.14 -2.38
C ASP A 308 -20.83 24.64 -3.55
N GLU A 309 -21.99 24.00 -3.74
CA GLU A 309 -23.03 24.31 -4.73
C GLU A 309 -22.53 24.21 -6.18
N ASP A 310 -21.55 23.34 -6.46
CA ASP A 310 -21.00 23.15 -7.80
C ASP A 310 -21.77 22.13 -8.66
N GLY A 311 -22.75 21.46 -8.06
CA GLY A 311 -23.61 20.45 -8.68
C GLY A 311 -23.06 19.03 -8.62
N VAL A 312 -21.97 18.79 -7.90
CA VAL A 312 -21.30 17.51 -7.71
C VAL A 312 -21.25 17.19 -6.22
N ILE A 313 -21.36 15.89 -5.87
CA ILE A 313 -21.04 15.42 -4.53
C ILE A 313 -19.74 14.64 -4.64
N SER A 314 -18.65 15.26 -4.25
CA SER A 314 -17.33 14.66 -4.35
C SER A 314 -17.08 13.62 -3.26
N ALA A 315 -16.27 12.60 -3.53
CA ALA A 315 -15.82 11.63 -2.54
C ALA A 315 -14.39 11.19 -2.81
N ILE A 316 -13.74 10.62 -1.79
CA ILE A 316 -12.40 10.06 -1.91
C ILE A 316 -12.48 8.56 -1.65
N SER A 317 -11.97 7.79 -2.60
CA SER A 317 -11.87 6.34 -2.50
C SER A 317 -10.42 5.88 -2.57
N PHE A 318 -10.14 4.64 -2.16
CA PHE A 318 -8.86 4.00 -2.44
C PHE A 318 -9.04 2.59 -2.99
N TYR A 319 -8.05 2.18 -3.76
CA TYR A 319 -7.81 0.81 -4.15
C TYR A 319 -6.53 0.31 -3.50
N TYR A 320 -6.61 -0.80 -2.77
CA TYR A 320 -5.45 -1.43 -2.16
C TYR A 320 -5.28 -2.81 -2.80
N GLY A 321 -4.30 -2.97 -3.69
CA GLY A 321 -4.12 -4.16 -4.51
C GLY A 321 -4.12 -5.49 -3.75
N PRO A 322 -3.55 -5.59 -2.52
CA PRO A 322 -3.66 -6.79 -1.70
C PRO A 322 -5.09 -7.23 -1.31
N PHE A 323 -6.11 -6.39 -1.49
CA PHE A 323 -7.52 -6.80 -1.34
C PHE A 323 -8.02 -7.72 -2.46
N ASP A 324 -7.38 -7.73 -3.63
CA ASP A 324 -7.74 -8.64 -4.74
C ASP A 324 -7.47 -10.11 -4.43
N GLY A 325 -6.77 -10.35 -3.33
CA GLY A 325 -6.41 -11.66 -2.85
C GLY A 325 -4.94 -11.75 -2.54
N GLY A 326 -4.62 -12.74 -1.73
CA GLY A 326 -3.26 -12.99 -1.29
C GLY A 326 -3.11 -14.46 -0.95
N THR A 327 -2.00 -15.04 -1.37
CA THR A 327 -1.59 -16.37 -0.93
C THR A 327 -0.29 -16.27 -0.12
N LEU A 328 -0.12 -15.15 0.60
CA LEU A 328 1.05 -14.86 1.42
C LEU A 328 1.44 -16.04 2.33
N LEU A 329 0.48 -16.68 2.99
CA LEU A 329 0.75 -17.84 3.84
C LEU A 329 1.28 -19.06 3.06
N ARG A 330 0.91 -19.21 1.77
CA ARG A 330 1.51 -20.22 0.89
C ARG A 330 2.95 -19.90 0.55
N ALA A 331 3.28 -18.62 0.37
CA ALA A 331 4.66 -18.19 0.16
C ALA A 331 5.56 -18.63 1.33
N PHE A 332 5.15 -18.31 2.56
CA PHE A 332 5.91 -18.69 3.75
C PHE A 332 5.98 -20.20 3.96
N ARG A 333 4.92 -20.94 3.58
CA ARG A 333 4.99 -22.40 3.55
C ARG A 333 6.03 -22.89 2.54
N GLY A 334 6.06 -22.29 1.34
CA GLY A 334 7.07 -22.58 0.32
C GLY A 334 8.49 -22.31 0.79
N PHE A 335 8.72 -21.27 1.59
CA PHE A 335 10.04 -21.01 2.19
C PHE A 335 10.48 -22.13 3.13
N ALA A 336 9.55 -22.71 3.89
CA ALA A 336 9.87 -23.85 4.75
C ALA A 336 10.25 -25.10 3.95
N ASP A 337 9.67 -25.27 2.77
CA ASP A 337 9.88 -26.44 1.89
C ASP A 337 11.03 -26.25 0.88
N ALA A 338 11.53 -25.03 0.66
CA ALA A 338 12.54 -24.70 -0.36
C ALA A 338 13.87 -25.46 -0.20
N ASP A 339 14.41 -26.01 -1.29
CA ASP A 339 15.71 -26.70 -1.26
C ASP A 339 16.87 -25.78 -1.64
N ASN A 340 16.59 -24.75 -2.44
CA ASN A 340 17.57 -23.78 -2.91
C ASN A 340 16.93 -22.39 -3.10
N VAL A 341 17.74 -21.41 -3.46
CA VAL A 341 17.31 -20.02 -3.71
C VAL A 341 16.26 -19.91 -4.83
N GLU A 342 16.27 -20.78 -5.84
CA GLU A 342 15.26 -20.73 -6.91
C GLU A 342 13.89 -21.21 -6.41
N ASP A 343 13.81 -22.26 -5.60
CA ASP A 343 12.54 -22.68 -4.98
C ASP A 343 11.97 -21.56 -4.07
N PHE A 344 12.86 -20.89 -3.33
CA PHE A 344 12.50 -19.71 -2.54
C PHE A 344 11.95 -18.59 -3.44
N ARG A 345 12.63 -18.27 -4.55
CA ARG A 345 12.18 -17.27 -5.52
C ARG A 345 10.82 -17.62 -6.11
N GLN A 346 10.57 -18.87 -6.48
CA GLN A 346 9.26 -19.31 -6.98
C GLN A 346 8.16 -19.13 -5.93
N SER A 347 8.47 -19.36 -4.66
CA SER A 347 7.54 -19.17 -3.55
C SER A 347 7.20 -17.69 -3.31
N MET A 348 8.15 -16.78 -3.58
CA MET A 348 7.90 -15.33 -3.53
C MET A 348 6.84 -14.86 -4.53
N ARG A 349 6.51 -15.64 -5.57
CA ARG A 349 5.45 -15.31 -6.54
C ARG A 349 4.04 -15.20 -5.94
N HIS A 350 3.89 -15.62 -4.69
CA HIS A 350 2.67 -15.48 -3.89
C HIS A 350 2.60 -14.13 -3.13
N PHE A 351 3.63 -13.28 -3.20
CA PHE A 351 3.66 -11.96 -2.57
C PHE A 351 2.92 -10.94 -3.43
N ILE A 352 1.74 -10.55 -2.97
CA ILE A 352 0.91 -9.50 -3.58
C ILE A 352 0.94 -8.29 -2.65
N GLY A 353 1.49 -7.18 -3.16
CA GLY A 353 1.67 -5.94 -2.43
C GLY A 353 2.21 -6.08 -1.02
N TYR A 354 3.17 -6.99 -0.77
CA TYR A 354 3.92 -7.00 0.48
C TYR A 354 4.82 -5.75 0.57
N GLY A 355 5.19 -5.28 1.76
CA GLY A 355 5.93 -4.01 1.90
C GLY A 355 7.46 -4.10 1.95
N GLY A 356 8.00 -5.32 2.09
CA GLY A 356 9.43 -5.51 2.38
C GLY A 356 10.17 -6.37 1.36
N SER A 357 11.36 -5.95 0.94
CA SER A 357 12.23 -6.80 0.11
C SER A 357 12.73 -8.01 0.91
N MET A 358 13.05 -9.09 0.19
CA MET A 358 13.60 -10.32 0.71
C MET A 358 15.03 -10.54 0.24
N MET A 359 15.81 -11.20 1.07
CA MET A 359 17.13 -11.68 0.69
C MET A 359 17.29 -13.10 1.19
N ALA A 360 17.79 -13.99 0.33
CA ALA A 360 17.96 -15.40 0.63
C ALA A 360 19.34 -15.88 0.21
N ALA A 361 19.80 -16.95 0.85
CA ALA A 361 21.07 -17.58 0.53
C ALA A 361 20.95 -19.10 0.79
N ASP A 362 21.55 -19.93 -0.07
CA ASP A 362 21.51 -21.39 0.06
C ASP A 362 22.89 -22.01 0.28
N ALA A 363 22.89 -23.25 0.77
CA ALA A 363 24.12 -24.00 1.04
C ALA A 363 24.98 -24.25 -0.22
N ASP A 364 24.39 -24.15 -1.42
CA ASP A 364 25.07 -24.36 -2.71
C ASP A 364 25.85 -23.12 -3.19
N GLY A 365 25.79 -22.02 -2.44
CA GLY A 365 26.57 -20.81 -2.71
C GLY A 365 25.80 -19.72 -3.45
N SER A 366 24.50 -19.88 -3.69
CA SER A 366 23.66 -18.88 -4.35
C SER A 366 23.14 -17.86 -3.36
N VAL A 367 22.89 -16.64 -3.84
CA VAL A 367 22.21 -15.59 -3.08
C VAL A 367 21.14 -14.94 -3.96
N LEU A 368 20.10 -14.43 -3.33
CA LEU A 368 19.05 -13.64 -3.94
C LEU A 368 18.86 -12.38 -3.11
N TYR A 369 18.79 -11.24 -3.78
CA TYR A 369 18.10 -10.06 -3.28
C TYR A 369 16.91 -9.83 -4.18
N SER A 370 15.73 -9.66 -3.59
CA SER A 370 14.50 -9.56 -4.33
C SER A 370 13.52 -8.59 -3.68
N ALA A 371 13.19 -7.53 -4.40
CA ALA A 371 12.00 -6.73 -4.13
C ALA A 371 10.80 -7.27 -4.95
N TYR A 372 10.75 -8.58 -5.23
CA TYR A 372 9.67 -9.19 -6.00
C TYR A 372 8.36 -9.22 -5.23
N HIS A 373 7.42 -8.40 -5.69
CA HIS A 373 6.07 -8.27 -5.19
C HIS A 373 5.21 -7.87 -6.39
N ALA A 374 3.96 -8.34 -6.44
CA ALA A 374 3.01 -7.83 -7.41
C ALA A 374 2.74 -6.34 -7.11
N VAL A 375 3.13 -5.44 -8.02
CA VAL A 375 2.94 -3.99 -7.92
C VAL A 375 2.29 -3.48 -9.22
N PRO A 376 1.46 -2.43 -9.16
CA PRO A 376 0.84 -1.90 -10.36
C PRO A 376 1.86 -1.17 -11.25
N CYS A 377 1.98 -1.57 -12.51
CA CYS A 377 2.74 -0.80 -13.51
C CYS A 377 2.07 0.52 -13.89
N ARG A 378 0.77 0.68 -13.57
CA ARG A 378 -0.03 1.88 -13.87
C ARG A 378 0.00 2.32 -15.33
N ASP A 379 0.28 1.39 -16.25
CA ASP A 379 0.26 1.63 -17.70
C ASP A 379 -1.17 1.89 -18.23
N HIS A 380 -2.19 1.54 -17.45
CA HIS A 380 -3.58 1.90 -17.72
C HIS A 380 -3.84 3.41 -17.57
N LEU A 381 -2.97 4.14 -16.84
CA LEU A 381 -3.05 5.59 -16.72
C LEU A 381 -2.35 6.23 -17.93
N PRO A 382 -3.00 7.15 -18.66
CA PRO A 382 -2.40 7.73 -19.85
C PRO A 382 -1.30 8.74 -19.52
N ARG A 383 -0.26 8.75 -20.35
CA ARG A 383 0.79 9.77 -20.39
C ARG A 383 0.73 10.54 -21.69
N ASP A 384 1.06 11.83 -21.64
CA ASP A 384 1.26 12.64 -22.83
C ASP A 384 2.44 12.06 -23.65
N PRO A 385 2.24 11.69 -24.93
CA PRO A 385 3.27 11.04 -25.74
C PRO A 385 4.50 11.90 -26.01
N GLY A 386 4.37 13.22 -25.97
CA GLY A 386 5.47 14.16 -26.25
C GLY A 386 6.38 14.39 -25.05
N THR A 387 5.83 14.34 -23.84
CA THR A 387 6.52 14.72 -22.59
C THR A 387 6.73 13.56 -21.62
N ASN A 388 6.01 12.45 -21.82
CA ASN A 388 5.95 11.29 -20.91
C ASN A 388 5.48 11.65 -19.49
N VAL A 389 4.72 12.73 -19.34
CA VAL A 389 4.08 13.16 -18.10
C VAL A 389 2.67 12.57 -18.05
N TRP A 390 2.18 12.21 -16.87
CA TRP A 390 0.78 11.79 -16.71
C TRP A 390 -0.15 12.87 -17.24
N VAL A 391 -1.25 12.49 -17.90
CA VAL A 391 -2.27 13.47 -18.27
C VAL A 391 -3.03 13.93 -17.02
N GLU A 392 -3.80 15.01 -17.14
CA GLU A 392 -4.64 15.52 -16.04
C GLU A 392 -5.56 14.42 -15.47
N GLY A 393 -5.56 14.31 -14.13
CA GLY A 393 -6.30 13.28 -13.39
C GLY A 393 -5.67 11.88 -13.38
N ALA A 394 -4.53 11.66 -14.04
CA ALA A 394 -3.93 10.32 -14.18
C ALA A 394 -2.63 10.13 -13.37
N ASP A 395 -2.25 11.09 -12.51
CA ASP A 395 -1.01 11.01 -11.74
C ASP A 395 -1.24 10.21 -10.44
N PRO A 396 -0.71 8.99 -10.31
CA PRO A 396 -0.92 8.12 -9.16
C PRO A 396 -0.15 8.57 -7.91
N ARG A 397 0.52 9.71 -7.95
CA ARG A 397 1.15 10.32 -6.77
C ARG A 397 0.19 11.26 -6.04
N ARG A 398 -1.06 11.33 -6.51
CA ARG A 398 -2.14 12.24 -6.10
C ARG A 398 -3.46 11.48 -6.24
N LEU A 399 -4.58 12.16 -5.99
CA LEU A 399 -5.89 11.61 -6.33
C LEU A 399 -6.04 11.45 -7.85
N ILE A 400 -6.29 10.22 -8.27
CA ILE A 400 -6.64 9.86 -9.63
C ILE A 400 -8.10 10.24 -9.90
N ASP A 401 -8.43 10.64 -11.12
CA ASP A 401 -9.80 10.93 -11.54
C ASP A 401 -10.61 9.63 -11.63
N GLY A 402 -11.35 9.32 -10.56
CA GLY A 402 -12.19 8.15 -10.43
C GLY A 402 -13.38 8.13 -11.37
N THR A 403 -13.70 9.27 -12.01
CA THR A 403 -14.73 9.36 -13.06
C THR A 403 -14.23 8.92 -14.43
N ARG A 404 -12.91 8.81 -14.63
CA ARG A 404 -12.28 8.50 -15.92
C ARG A 404 -11.40 7.25 -15.89
N PHE A 405 -10.77 6.99 -14.75
CA PHE A 405 -9.80 5.91 -14.61
C PHE A 405 -10.27 4.95 -13.52
N GLY A 406 -10.34 3.68 -13.86
CA GLY A 406 -10.73 2.61 -12.93
C GLY A 406 -9.56 2.11 -12.10
N ALA A 407 -9.85 1.15 -11.22
CA ALA A 407 -8.86 0.34 -10.55
C ALA A 407 -8.07 -0.56 -11.53
N TRP A 408 -6.94 -1.08 -11.05
CA TRP A 408 -6.11 -2.05 -11.76
C TRP A 408 -6.30 -3.44 -11.16
N SER A 409 -5.89 -4.49 -11.87
CA SER A 409 -5.96 -5.87 -11.39
C SER A 409 -4.63 -6.57 -11.56
N LEU A 410 -4.31 -7.52 -10.68
CA LEU A 410 -3.13 -8.37 -10.81
C LEU A 410 -3.46 -9.69 -11.50
N PRO A 411 -2.76 -10.06 -12.59
CA PRO A 411 -2.93 -11.37 -13.19
C PRO A 411 -2.35 -12.45 -12.28
N LEU A 412 -3.20 -13.36 -11.80
CA LEU A 412 -2.79 -14.52 -11.01
C LEU A 412 -2.99 -15.82 -11.80
N ASP A 413 -2.04 -16.74 -11.67
CA ASP A 413 -2.17 -18.11 -12.16
C ASP A 413 -3.20 -18.90 -11.34
N ALA A 414 -3.53 -20.12 -11.78
CA ALA A 414 -4.50 -20.97 -11.10
C ALA A 414 -4.08 -21.40 -9.68
N GLN A 415 -2.84 -21.14 -9.26
CA GLN A 415 -2.34 -21.39 -7.91
C GLN A 415 -2.31 -20.11 -7.05
N GLY A 416 -2.72 -18.96 -7.60
CA GLY A 416 -2.71 -17.67 -6.94
C GLY A 416 -1.32 -17.03 -6.88
N ARG A 417 -0.41 -17.40 -7.79
CA ARG A 417 0.88 -16.73 -7.98
C ARG A 417 0.74 -15.68 -9.07
N VAL A 418 1.51 -14.61 -8.99
CA VAL A 418 1.64 -13.65 -10.09
C VAL A 418 2.02 -14.39 -11.38
N ASP A 419 1.26 -14.18 -12.44
CA ASP A 419 1.52 -14.76 -13.76
C ASP A 419 2.56 -13.93 -14.52
N GLU A 420 3.84 -14.21 -14.28
CA GLU A 420 4.97 -13.53 -14.93
C GLU A 420 4.96 -13.68 -16.46
N ALA A 421 4.33 -14.72 -17.01
CA ALA A 421 4.24 -14.90 -18.46
C ALA A 421 3.16 -14.00 -19.06
N ALA A 422 2.02 -13.87 -18.39
CA ALA A 422 1.00 -12.88 -18.74
C ALA A 422 1.55 -11.45 -18.60
N ALA A 423 2.34 -11.18 -17.55
CA ALA A 423 3.05 -9.93 -17.39
C ALA A 423 4.02 -9.67 -18.56
N ALA A 424 4.92 -10.61 -18.86
CA ALA A 424 5.91 -10.44 -19.92
C ALA A 424 5.32 -10.33 -21.33
N ALA A 425 4.12 -10.88 -21.58
CA ALA A 425 3.46 -10.84 -22.88
C ALA A 425 2.95 -9.43 -23.27
N GLY A 426 2.82 -8.50 -22.32
CA GLY A 426 2.33 -7.15 -22.54
C GLY A 426 0.81 -7.08 -22.76
N GLY A 427 0.15 -6.11 -22.12
CA GLY A 427 -1.30 -5.90 -22.17
C GLY A 427 -1.78 -4.97 -21.04
N PRO A 428 -3.07 -4.59 -20.98
CA PRO A 428 -3.60 -3.74 -19.89
C PRO A 428 -3.49 -4.39 -18.49
N THR A 429 -3.30 -5.70 -18.44
CA THR A 429 -2.99 -6.50 -17.24
C THR A 429 -1.60 -7.14 -17.33
N GLY A 430 -0.78 -6.74 -18.31
CA GLY A 430 0.50 -7.37 -18.66
C GLY A 430 1.67 -6.80 -17.86
N CYS A 431 1.47 -6.71 -16.55
CA CYS A 431 2.47 -6.44 -15.53
C CYS A 431 2.09 -7.28 -14.31
#